data_AF-A0A392SS93-F1
#
_entry.id   AF-A0A392SS93-F1
#
_cell.length_a   1.000
_cell.length_b   1.000
_cell.length_c   1.000
_cell.angle_alpha   90.00
_cell.angle_beta   90.00
_cell.angle_gamma   90.00
#
_symmetry.space_group_name_H-M   'P 1'
#
loop_
_entity.id
_entity.type
_entity.pdbx_description
1 polymer ?
#
loop_
_entity_poly.entity_id
_entity_poly.type
_entity_poly.pdbx_seq_one_letter_code
_entity_poly.pdbx_strand_id
1 'polypeptide(L)' 'KKSEIFGLETPTEVEGVPSEILDPVNAWSDKDSYNETLLKLAGLFKKNFETFTNYKIGT' A
#
# COMPACT_ATOMS: atom_id res chain seq x y z
N LYS A 1 -3.97 11.64 1.80
CA LYS A 1 -3.53 10.89 3.01
C LYS A 1 -2.33 10.02 2.64
N LYS A 2 -1.26 10.05 3.44
CA LYS A 2 -0.09 9.19 3.23
C LYS A 2 -0.29 7.84 3.93
N SER A 3 -0.08 6.73 3.23
CA SER A 3 -0.12 5.40 3.83
C SER A 3 1.09 5.20 4.75
N GLU A 4 0.90 4.64 5.94
CA GLU A 4 1.99 4.47 6.90
C GLU A 4 3.02 3.41 6.49
N ILE A 5 2.56 2.28 5.91
CA ILE A 5 3.43 1.16 5.56
C ILE A 5 4.16 1.38 4.22
N PHE A 6 3.44 1.82 3.18
CA PHE A 6 4.01 1.97 1.84
C PHE A 6 4.45 3.40 1.51
N GLY A 7 4.13 4.37 2.35
CA GLY A 7 4.47 5.78 2.11
C GLY A 7 3.82 6.43 0.88
N LEU A 8 2.81 5.79 0.26
CA LEU A 8 2.10 6.30 -0.91
C LEU A 8 1.13 7.43 -0.52
N GLU A 9 0.95 8.40 -1.41
CA GLU A 9 -0.07 9.45 -1.23
C GLU A 9 -1.37 9.09 -1.95
N THR A 10 -2.46 9.06 -1.19
CA THR A 10 -3.81 8.88 -1.71
C THR A 10 -4.53 10.24 -1.75
N PRO A 11 -5.16 10.63 -2.87
CA PRO A 11 -5.97 11.85 -2.92
C PRO A 11 -7.17 11.75 -1.96
N THR A 12 -7.62 12.89 -1.44
CA THR A 12 -8.81 12.96 -0.56
C THR A 12 -10.12 13.00 -1.35
N GLU A 13 -10.06 13.42 -2.61
CA GLU A 13 -11.19 13.62 -3.50
C GLU A 13 -10.73 13.38 -4.94
N VAL A 14 -11.63 12.82 -5.76
CA VAL A 14 -11.49 12.72 -7.21
C VAL A 14 -12.88 12.95 -7.82
N GLU A 15 -13.00 13.84 -8.80
CA GLU A 15 -14.28 14.16 -9.44
C GLU A 15 -14.94 12.90 -10.03
N GLY A 16 -16.23 12.72 -9.76
CA GLY A 16 -17.00 11.55 -10.19
C GLY A 16 -16.70 10.26 -9.43
N VAL A 17 -15.85 10.30 -8.39
CA VAL A 17 -15.49 9.14 -7.57
C VAL A 17 -15.92 9.35 -6.11
N PRO A 18 -16.71 8.44 -5.51
CA PRO A 18 -17.05 8.53 -4.10
C PRO A 18 -15.81 8.51 -3.20
N SER A 19 -15.69 9.46 -2.28
CA SER A 19 -14.46 9.61 -1.49
C SER A 19 -14.22 8.42 -0.55
N GLU A 20 -15.29 7.74 -0.12
CA GLU A 20 -15.20 6.56 0.75
C GLU A 20 -14.44 5.40 0.11
N ILE A 21 -14.42 5.27 -1.22
CA ILE A 21 -13.71 4.16 -1.88
C ILE A 21 -12.23 4.46 -2.10
N LEU A 22 -11.80 5.70 -1.85
CA LEU A 22 -10.40 6.11 -2.03
C LEU A 22 -9.50 5.57 -0.93
N ASP A 23 -10.01 5.40 0.30
CA ASP A 23 -9.27 4.72 1.36
C ASP A 23 -9.51 3.20 1.26
N PRO A 24 -8.50 2.39 0.87
CA PRO A 24 -8.68 0.96 0.64
C PRO A 24 -9.15 0.20 1.87
N VAL A 25 -8.92 0.72 3.10
CA VAL A 25 -9.44 0.11 4.33
C VAL A 25 -10.97 0.02 4.30
N ASN A 26 -11.65 0.93 3.60
CA ASN A 26 -13.10 1.01 3.56
C ASN A 26 -13.75 -0.15 2.78
N ALA A 27 -13.01 -0.78 1.87
CA ALA A 27 -13.48 -1.95 1.12
C ALA A 27 -13.53 -3.25 1.96
N TRP A 28 -12.97 -3.24 3.17
CA TRP A 28 -12.88 -4.42 4.05
C TRP A 28 -13.95 -4.36 5.14
N SER A 29 -14.67 -5.47 5.35
CA SER A 29 -15.62 -5.60 6.45
C SER A 29 -14.91 -5.68 7.81
N ASP A 30 -13.78 -6.38 7.85
CA ASP A 30 -12.88 -6.49 9.00
C ASP A 30 -11.62 -5.65 8.78
N LYS A 31 -11.48 -4.57 9.57
CA LYS A 31 -10.37 -3.62 9.46
C LYS A 31 -9.05 -4.18 10.00
N ASP A 32 -9.11 -5.13 10.93
CA ASP A 32 -7.92 -5.78 11.47
C ASP A 32 -7.33 -6.73 10.43
N SER A 33 -8.19 -7.47 9.72
CA SER A 33 -7.77 -8.34 8.60
C SER A 33 -7.10 -7.55 7.45
N TYR A 34 -7.50 -6.30 7.22
CA TYR A 34 -6.83 -5.41 6.29
C TYR A 34 -5.40 -5.09 6.76
N ASN A 35 -5.22 -4.74 8.04
CA ASN A 35 -3.91 -4.41 8.61
C ASN A 35 -2.97 -5.62 8.58
N GLU A 36 -3.46 -6.81 8.93
CA GLU A 36 -2.70 -8.06 8.82
C GLU A 36 -2.25 -8.33 7.38
N THR A 37 -3.17 -8.16 6.42
CA THR A 37 -2.88 -8.32 4.99
C THR A 37 -1.86 -7.29 4.50
N LEU A 38 -1.99 -6.04 4.93
CA LEU A 38 -1.08 -4.94 4.59
C LEU A 38 0.35 -5.22 5.07
N LEU A 39 0.51 -5.69 6.31
CA LEU A 39 1.79 -6.06 6.88
C LEU A 39 2.39 -7.29 6.17
N LYS A 40 1.58 -8.30 5.88
CA LYS A 40 2.01 -9.47 5.11
C LYS A 40 2.50 -9.05 3.72
N LEU A 41 1.76 -8.19 3.03
CA LEU A 41 2.11 -7.68 1.71
C LEU A 41 3.44 -6.93 1.75
N ALA A 42 3.65 -6.05 2.74
CA ALA A 42 4.92 -5.35 2.92
C ALA A 42 6.09 -6.32 3.11
N GLY A 43 5.90 -7.39 3.87
CA GLY A 43 6.88 -8.47 4.03
C GLY A 43 7.20 -9.17 2.70
N LEU A 44 6.20 -9.44 1.86
CA LEU A 44 6.40 -10.03 0.53
C LEU A 44 7.17 -9.10 -0.41
N PHE A 45 6.85 -7.81 -0.40
CA PHE A 45 7.61 -6.80 -1.15
C PHE A 45 9.07 -6.77 -0.71
N LYS A 46 9.32 -6.69 0.60
CA LYS A 46 10.68 -6.70 1.16
C LYS A 46 11.47 -7.93 0.71
N LYS A 47 10.89 -9.12 0.87
CA LYS A 47 11.51 -10.39 0.47
C LYS A 47 11.81 -10.44 -1.03
N ASN A 48 10.87 -10.02 -1.87
CA ASN A 48 11.10 -9.98 -3.32
C ASN A 48 12.23 -9.01 -3.67
N PHE A 49 12.27 -7.85 -2.99
CA PHE A 49 13.26 -6.81 -3.27
C PHE A 49 14.69 -7.20 -2.85
N GLU A 50 14.86 -8.13 -1.91
CA GLU A 50 16.18 -8.67 -1.53
C GLU A 50 16.99 -9.13 -2.75
N THR A 51 16.33 -9.77 -3.73
CA THR A 51 16.94 -10.20 -5.00
C THR A 51 17.61 -9.06 -5.76
N PHE A 52 17.08 -7.84 -5.65
CA PHE A 52 17.49 -6.69 -6.44
C PHE A 52 18.48 -5.76 -5.72
N THR A 53 18.76 -6.00 -4.44
CA THR A 53 19.58 -5.10 -3.60
C THR A 53 21.02 -4.93 -4.07
N ASN A 54 21.56 -5.91 -4.80
CA ASN A 54 22.92 -5.88 -5.34
C ASN A 54 23.00 -5.47 -6.82
N TYR A 55 21.86 -5.18 -7.46
CA TYR A 55 21.85 -4.70 -8.84
C TYR A 55 22.18 -3.21 -8.85
N LYS A 56 23.26 -2.84 -9.54
CA LYS A 56 23.52 -1.44 -9.86
C LYS A 56 22.54 -0.98 -10.92
N ILE A 57 21.65 -0.07 -10.54
CA ILE A 57 20.79 0.64 -11.49
C ILE A 57 21.54 1.89 -11.96
N GLY A 58 21.69 2.05 -13.28
CA GLY A 58 22.18 3.30 -13.88
C GLY A 58 23.69 3.50 -13.94
N THR A 59 24.46 2.45 -14.23
CA THR A 59 25.78 2.61 -14.89
C THR A 59 25.70 2.14 -16.33
#